data_AF-A0A420DJI1-F1
#
_entry.id   AF-A0A420DJI1-F1
#
_cell.length_a   1.000
_cell.length_b   1.000
_cell.length_c   1.000
_cell.angle_alpha   90.00
_cell.angle_beta   90.00
_cell.angle_gamma   90.00
#
_symmetry.space_group_name_H-M   'P 1'
#
loop_
_entity.id
_entity.type
_entity.pdbx_description
1 polymer ?
#
loop_
_entity_poly.entity_id
_entity_poly.type
_entity_poly.pdbx_seq_one_letter_code
_entity_poly.pdbx_strand_id
1 'polypeptide(L)'
;MLKTLLKPFAKVFEFQAKTHYRAERHSMALTFGIILAASVGGFVEIAPLFTIDDTVEIDPDMRLYTPLEQAGRDIYIREGCYACHSQMIRTLRDEVERYGPYSLAVESQYDHPMLWGSKRTGPDLARIGEKYSDDWQVRHLVDPRALVPESVMPHYASLLDAKLRLDDLPDRLWALRAVGVPYSDDMIEHASDDAVGQAQPDSDRADGVISRYGDATAVRMFDGRSDRVTEMDALVAYLQILGRLTDLPAQLQPLAKE
;
A
#
# COMPACT_ATOMS: atom_id res chain seq x y z
N MET A 1 -25.39 46.13 13.01
CA MET A 1 -24.19 45.34 13.38
C MET A 1 -23.46 44.78 12.16
N LEU A 2 -24.10 43.95 11.32
CA LEU A 2 -23.44 43.27 10.19
C LEU A 2 -22.83 44.22 9.13
N LYS A 3 -23.53 45.30 8.74
CA LYS A 3 -23.01 46.31 7.79
C LYS A 3 -21.78 47.08 8.29
N THR A 4 -21.65 47.25 9.61
CA THR A 4 -20.50 47.93 10.23
C THR A 4 -19.29 47.00 10.29
N LEU A 5 -19.53 45.70 10.53
CA LEU A 5 -18.51 44.64 10.54
C LEU A 5 -17.93 44.37 9.15
N LEU A 6 -18.73 44.47 8.08
CA LEU A 6 -18.30 44.20 6.70
C LEU A 6 -17.75 45.44 5.97
N LYS A 7 -17.91 46.64 6.55
CA LYS A 7 -17.43 47.92 6.00
C LYS A 7 -15.95 47.93 5.60
N PRO A 8 -14.99 47.36 6.36
CA PRO A 8 -13.59 47.28 5.93
C PRO A 8 -13.38 46.37 4.71
N PHE A 9 -14.27 45.41 4.46
CA PHE A 9 -14.18 44.48 3.33
C PHE A 9 -14.96 44.96 2.09
N ALA A 10 -15.84 45.95 2.23
CA ALA A 10 -16.69 46.45 1.13
C ALA A 10 -15.88 46.89 -0.10
N LYS A 11 -14.73 47.56 0.10
CA LYS A 11 -13.82 47.95 -0.99
C LYS A 11 -13.21 46.75 -1.71
N VAL A 12 -12.92 45.67 -0.97
CA VAL A 12 -12.36 44.43 -1.53
C VAL A 12 -13.41 43.71 -2.37
N PHE A 13 -14.65 43.61 -1.88
CA PHE A 13 -15.75 43.00 -2.62
C PHE A 13 -16.12 43.79 -3.89
N GLU A 14 -16.19 45.11 -3.82
CA GLU A 14 -16.44 45.94 -5.02
C GLU A 14 -15.33 45.81 -6.06
N PHE A 15 -14.07 45.74 -5.62
CA PHE A 15 -12.93 45.52 -6.50
C PHE A 15 -13.04 44.15 -7.18
N GLN A 16 -13.28 43.08 -6.41
CA GLN A 16 -13.42 41.71 -6.90
C GLN A 16 -14.59 41.56 -7.88
N ALA A 17 -15.75 42.16 -7.60
CA ALA A 17 -16.89 42.13 -8.53
C ALA A 17 -16.58 42.84 -9.86
N LYS A 18 -15.91 44.01 -9.83
CA LYS A 18 -15.53 44.76 -11.03
C LYS A 18 -14.44 44.08 -11.85
N THR A 19 -13.52 43.36 -11.23
CA THR A 19 -12.47 42.60 -11.92
C THR A 19 -13.04 41.31 -12.50
N HIS A 20 -13.87 40.58 -11.76
CA HIS A 20 -14.55 39.38 -12.23
C HIS A 20 -15.40 39.67 -13.47
N TYR A 21 -16.26 40.70 -13.41
CA TYR A 21 -17.10 41.10 -14.55
C TYR A 21 -16.30 41.54 -15.79
N ARG A 22 -15.08 42.08 -15.61
CA ARG A 22 -14.16 42.39 -16.73
C ARG A 22 -13.50 41.14 -17.30
N ALA A 23 -13.15 40.18 -16.44
CA ALA A 23 -12.57 38.90 -16.83
C ALA A 23 -13.58 38.01 -17.56
N GLU A 24 -14.86 38.01 -17.15
CA GLU A 24 -15.95 37.29 -17.83
C GLU A 24 -16.10 37.67 -19.31
N ARG A 25 -15.76 38.91 -19.68
CA ARG A 25 -15.80 39.38 -21.07
C ARG A 25 -14.66 38.82 -21.94
N HIS A 26 -13.66 38.19 -21.33
CA HIS A 26 -12.47 37.67 -21.99
C HIS A 26 -12.29 36.19 -21.61
N SER A 27 -12.84 35.29 -22.42
CA SER A 27 -12.86 33.85 -22.11
C SER A 27 -11.48 33.27 -21.78
N MET A 28 -10.42 33.67 -22.50
CA MET A 28 -9.05 33.21 -22.23
C MET A 28 -8.51 33.70 -20.88
N ALA A 29 -8.81 34.94 -20.48
CA ALA A 29 -8.38 35.49 -19.19
C ALA A 29 -9.11 34.80 -18.03
N LEU A 30 -10.40 34.50 -18.20
CA LEU A 30 -11.17 33.75 -17.22
C LEU A 30 -10.64 32.31 -17.07
N THR A 31 -10.40 31.60 -18.17
CA THR A 31 -9.82 30.25 -18.14
C THR A 31 -8.47 30.22 -17.43
N PHE A 32 -7.57 31.17 -17.73
CA PHE A 32 -6.29 31.27 -17.04
C PHE A 32 -6.46 31.54 -15.53
N GLY A 33 -7.39 32.42 -15.17
CA GLY A 33 -7.72 32.69 -13.76
C GLY A 33 -8.23 31.45 -13.02
N ILE A 34 -9.07 30.62 -13.66
CA ILE A 34 -9.56 29.37 -13.09
C ILE A 34 -8.42 28.37 -12.88
N ILE A 35 -7.55 28.19 -13.86
CA ILE A 35 -6.40 27.28 -13.75
C ILE A 35 -5.50 27.73 -12.59
N LEU A 36 -5.17 29.01 -12.51
CA LEU A 36 -4.32 29.53 -11.44
C LEU A 36 -4.96 29.31 -10.07
N ALA A 37 -6.25 29.62 -9.92
CA ALA A 37 -6.97 29.47 -8.66
C ALA A 37 -7.09 27.99 -8.23
N ALA A 38 -7.40 27.09 -9.17
CA ALA A 38 -7.52 25.66 -8.90
C ALA A 38 -6.17 25.02 -8.53
N SER A 39 -5.07 25.48 -9.13
CA SER A 39 -3.72 24.96 -8.87
C SER A 39 -3.17 25.32 -7.49
N VAL A 40 -3.70 26.34 -6.80
CA VAL A 40 -3.18 26.77 -5.48
C VAL A 40 -3.26 25.64 -4.46
N GLY A 41 -4.39 24.93 -4.38
CA GLY A 41 -4.57 23.83 -3.42
C GLY A 41 -3.56 22.71 -3.63
N GLY A 42 -3.44 22.22 -4.87
CA GLY A 42 -2.46 21.19 -5.22
C GLY A 42 -1.02 21.64 -4.95
N PHE A 43 -0.67 22.90 -5.26
CA PHE A 43 0.66 23.42 -4.99
C PHE A 43 0.97 23.49 -3.48
N VAL A 44 0.02 23.93 -2.66
CA VAL A 44 0.23 24.07 -1.21
C VAL A 44 0.19 22.73 -0.47
N GLU A 45 -0.62 21.78 -0.92
CA GLU A 45 -0.80 20.50 -0.23
C GLU A 45 0.18 19.42 -0.72
N ILE A 46 0.49 19.36 -2.02
CA ILE A 46 1.28 18.27 -2.61
C ILE A 46 2.77 18.63 -2.70
N ALA A 47 3.10 19.84 -3.16
CA ALA A 47 4.51 20.18 -3.43
C ALA A 47 5.41 20.12 -2.18
N PRO A 48 4.97 20.58 -0.98
CA PRO A 48 5.80 20.50 0.22
C PRO A 48 6.14 19.07 0.64
N LEU A 49 5.26 18.09 0.37
CA LEU A 49 5.49 16.68 0.71
C LEU A 49 6.70 16.07 -0.02
N PHE A 50 7.13 16.65 -1.15
CA PHE A 50 8.36 16.23 -1.86
C PHE A 50 9.63 16.89 -1.33
N THR A 51 9.53 17.86 -0.41
CA THR A 51 10.66 18.72 -0.01
C THR A 51 10.90 18.77 1.50
N ILE A 52 9.94 18.32 2.32
CA ILE A 52 10.04 18.37 3.78
C ILE A 52 10.28 16.96 4.30
N ASP A 53 11.56 16.63 4.48
CA ASP A 53 12.00 15.31 4.95
C ASP A 53 11.59 15.05 6.42
N ASP A 54 11.38 16.11 7.22
CA ASP A 54 11.01 16.02 8.64
C ASP A 54 9.60 15.46 8.90
N THR A 55 8.79 15.24 7.86
CA THR A 55 7.40 14.77 8.00
C THR A 55 7.23 13.26 7.94
N VAL A 56 8.29 12.53 7.59
CA VAL A 56 8.26 11.07 7.40
C VAL A 56 9.41 10.45 8.19
N GLU A 57 9.11 9.38 8.92
CA GLU A 57 10.15 8.60 9.59
C GLU A 57 11.09 7.97 8.55
N ILE A 58 12.36 7.81 8.89
CA ILE A 58 13.32 7.11 8.03
C ILE A 58 13.66 5.80 8.69
N ASP A 59 13.50 4.71 7.94
CA ASP A 59 14.01 3.40 8.34
C ASP A 59 15.02 2.90 7.31
N PRO A 60 16.33 2.96 7.61
CA PRO A 60 17.37 2.48 6.70
C PRO A 60 17.34 0.96 6.53
N ASP A 61 16.71 0.23 7.44
CA ASP A 61 16.66 -1.23 7.46
C ASP A 61 15.34 -1.79 6.89
N MET A 62 14.49 -0.93 6.30
CA MET A 62 13.22 -1.36 5.74
C MET A 62 13.44 -2.29 4.54
N ARG A 63 12.92 -3.52 4.66
CA ARG A 63 13.02 -4.55 3.62
C ARG A 63 12.22 -4.14 2.37
N LEU A 64 12.66 -4.61 1.20
CA LEU A 64 11.90 -4.54 -0.04
C LEU A 64 10.94 -5.73 -0.16
N TYR A 65 9.79 -5.53 -0.79
CA TYR A 65 8.95 -6.65 -1.20
C TYR A 65 9.75 -7.57 -2.12
N THR A 66 9.65 -8.87 -1.88
CA THR A 66 10.14 -9.86 -2.84
C THR A 66 9.28 -9.83 -4.12
N PRO A 67 9.70 -10.48 -5.21
CA PRO A 67 8.93 -10.49 -6.45
C PRO A 67 7.60 -11.25 -6.29
N LEU A 68 7.55 -12.28 -5.43
CA LEU A 68 6.31 -13.01 -5.11
C LEU A 68 5.34 -12.14 -4.29
N GLU A 69 5.85 -11.45 -3.27
CA GLU A 69 5.05 -10.52 -2.45
C GLU A 69 4.53 -9.35 -3.28
N GLN A 70 5.37 -8.80 -4.16
CA GLN A 70 4.96 -7.72 -5.07
C GLN A 70 3.89 -8.19 -6.07
N ALA A 71 4.02 -9.40 -6.60
CA ALA A 71 2.98 -9.99 -7.45
C ALA A 71 1.68 -10.23 -6.68
N GLY A 72 1.77 -10.66 -5.42
CA GLY A 72 0.64 -10.80 -4.51
C GLY A 72 -0.08 -9.50 -4.24
N ARG A 73 0.68 -8.41 -4.07
CA ARG A 73 0.17 -7.05 -3.95
C ARG A 73 -0.57 -6.61 -5.22
N ASP A 74 -0.04 -6.94 -6.39
CA ASP A 74 -0.69 -6.64 -7.67
C ASP A 74 -2.00 -7.44 -7.83
N ILE A 75 -2.05 -8.68 -7.36
CA ILE A 75 -3.26 -9.50 -7.29
C ILE A 75 -4.27 -8.90 -6.29
N TYR A 76 -3.82 -8.46 -5.11
CA TYR A 76 -4.65 -7.77 -4.13
C TYR A 76 -5.33 -6.52 -4.72
N ILE A 77 -4.62 -5.78 -5.57
CA ILE A 77 -5.16 -4.64 -6.33
C ILE A 77 -6.16 -5.12 -7.39
N ARG A 78 -5.79 -6.13 -8.19
CA ARG A 78 -6.63 -6.67 -9.27
C ARG A 78 -7.97 -7.19 -8.77
N GLU A 79 -7.96 -7.89 -7.64
CA GLU A 79 -9.16 -8.45 -6.99
C GLU A 79 -9.98 -7.40 -6.21
N GLY A 80 -9.46 -6.18 -6.07
CA GLY A 80 -10.20 -5.09 -5.42
C GLY A 80 -10.30 -5.22 -3.90
N CYS A 81 -9.39 -5.96 -3.25
CA CYS A 81 -9.40 -6.16 -1.80
C CYS A 81 -9.38 -4.82 -1.03
N TYR A 82 -8.68 -3.82 -1.57
CA TYR A 82 -8.61 -2.45 -1.04
C TYR A 82 -9.97 -1.74 -0.91
N ALA A 83 -11.00 -2.20 -1.65
CA ALA A 83 -12.35 -1.64 -1.55
C ALA A 83 -13.07 -2.04 -0.26
N CYS A 84 -12.59 -3.10 0.40
CA CYS A 84 -13.16 -3.65 1.63
C CYS A 84 -12.22 -3.59 2.82
N HIS A 85 -10.91 -3.63 2.58
CA HIS A 85 -9.87 -3.70 3.59
C HIS A 85 -8.95 -2.49 3.48
N SER A 86 -8.73 -1.81 4.60
CA SER A 86 -7.72 -0.77 4.72
C SER A 86 -6.38 -1.35 5.14
N GLN A 87 -5.31 -0.59 4.88
CA GLN A 87 -3.97 -0.86 5.38
C GLN A 87 -3.39 0.42 5.98
N MET A 88 -4.11 0.99 6.96
CA MET A 88 -3.71 2.21 7.65
C MET A 88 -4.41 2.25 9.01
N ILE A 89 -3.66 1.88 10.05
CA ILE A 89 -4.14 1.91 11.43
C ILE A 89 -4.01 3.33 11.97
N ARG A 90 -5.12 3.89 12.45
CA ARG A 90 -5.15 5.26 12.99
C ARG A 90 -4.60 5.30 14.41
N THR A 91 -4.23 6.50 14.86
CA THR A 91 -3.66 6.76 16.21
C THR A 91 -4.66 6.65 17.36
N LEU A 92 -5.88 6.16 17.10
CA LEU A 92 -6.91 6.00 18.13
C LEU A 92 -6.63 4.75 18.96
N ARG A 93 -6.84 4.84 20.27
CA ARG A 93 -6.57 3.74 21.21
C ARG A 93 -7.30 2.45 20.84
N ASP A 94 -8.57 2.54 20.44
CA ASP A 94 -9.39 1.39 20.06
C ASP A 94 -8.90 0.69 18.78
N GLU A 95 -8.25 1.43 17.88
CA GLU A 95 -7.58 0.83 16.71
C GLU A 95 -6.30 0.13 17.10
N VAL A 96 -5.50 0.76 17.96
CA VAL A 96 -4.24 0.19 18.41
C VAL A 96 -4.47 -1.12 19.19
N GLU A 97 -5.47 -1.16 20.07
CA GLU A 97 -5.84 -2.37 20.79
C GLU A 97 -6.37 -3.48 19.86
N ARG A 98 -7.02 -3.12 18.74
CA ARG A 98 -7.60 -4.08 17.81
C ARG A 98 -6.59 -4.65 16.81
N TYR A 99 -5.72 -3.78 16.27
CA TYR A 99 -4.88 -4.08 15.12
C TYR A 99 -3.38 -4.05 15.43
N GLY A 100 -2.96 -3.43 16.53
CA GLY A 100 -1.55 -3.23 16.87
C GLY A 100 -1.09 -1.78 16.64
N PRO A 101 0.24 -1.51 16.69
CA PRO A 101 0.79 -0.17 16.52
C PRO A 101 0.23 0.58 15.32
N TYR A 102 -0.08 1.88 15.49
CA TYR A 102 -0.57 2.71 14.40
C TYR A 102 0.45 2.79 13.26
N SER A 103 -0.05 2.94 12.04
CA SER A 103 0.77 2.95 10.83
C SER A 103 1.62 4.22 10.76
N LEU A 104 2.89 4.04 10.41
CA LEU A 104 3.85 5.11 10.12
C LEU A 104 3.88 5.40 8.62
N ALA A 105 4.25 6.61 8.24
CA ALA A 105 4.29 7.00 6.83
C ALA A 105 5.33 6.17 6.05
N VAL A 106 6.48 5.90 6.67
CA VAL A 106 7.60 5.14 6.10
C VAL A 106 7.21 3.75 5.61
N GLU A 107 6.23 3.11 6.26
CA GLU A 107 5.84 1.73 5.92
C GLU A 107 5.21 1.61 4.52
N SER A 108 4.72 2.73 3.98
CA SER A 108 4.17 2.81 2.64
C SER A 108 5.10 3.49 1.63
N GLN A 109 6.38 3.71 1.97
CA GLN A 109 7.32 4.41 1.09
C GLN A 109 7.55 3.69 -0.25
N TYR A 110 7.44 2.36 -0.28
CA TYR A 110 7.59 1.54 -1.49
C TYR A 110 6.24 1.18 -2.13
N ASP A 111 5.13 1.69 -1.61
CA ASP A 111 3.80 1.35 -2.10
C ASP A 111 3.40 2.20 -3.30
N HIS A 112 3.55 1.64 -4.49
CA HIS A 112 3.08 2.24 -5.74
C HIS A 112 1.92 1.43 -6.34
N PRO A 113 0.66 1.91 -6.32
CA PRO A 113 0.13 3.05 -5.54
C PRO A 113 -0.15 2.67 -4.08
N MET A 114 -0.31 3.63 -3.18
CA MET A 114 -0.66 3.36 -1.77
C MET A 114 -1.98 2.55 -1.61
N LEU A 115 -2.04 1.70 -0.58
CA LEU A 115 -3.18 0.81 -0.29
C LEU A 115 -3.84 1.09 1.07
N TRP A 116 -3.75 2.33 1.57
CA TRP A 116 -4.26 2.73 2.89
C TRP A 116 -5.76 2.44 3.08
N GLY A 117 -6.53 2.42 2.00
CA GLY A 117 -7.95 2.15 1.98
C GLY A 117 -8.81 3.36 2.35
N SER A 118 -10.08 3.33 1.95
CA SER A 118 -11.06 4.39 2.21
C SER A 118 -12.35 3.86 2.86
N LYS A 119 -12.45 2.54 3.03
CA LYS A 119 -13.60 1.83 3.60
C LYS A 119 -13.12 0.59 4.34
N ARG A 120 -13.85 0.20 5.39
CA ARG A 120 -13.66 -1.05 6.13
C ARG A 120 -14.96 -1.84 6.16
N THR A 121 -15.18 -2.64 5.12
CA THR A 121 -16.21 -3.69 5.12
C THR A 121 -15.67 -4.92 5.85
N GLY A 122 -14.41 -5.26 5.60
CA GLY A 122 -13.63 -6.18 6.42
C GLY A 122 -12.66 -5.42 7.35
N PRO A 123 -11.90 -6.15 8.19
CA PRO A 123 -10.93 -5.55 9.11
C PRO A 123 -9.76 -4.87 8.38
N ASP A 124 -9.03 -4.02 9.09
CA ASP A 124 -7.74 -3.49 8.62
C ASP A 124 -6.69 -4.62 8.55
N LEU A 125 -5.83 -4.58 7.53
CA LEU A 125 -4.84 -5.61 7.25
C LEU A 125 -3.39 -5.16 7.44
N ALA A 126 -3.12 -3.91 7.87
CA ALA A 126 -1.76 -3.37 7.97
C ALA A 126 -0.81 -4.15 8.90
N ARG A 127 -1.36 -5.03 9.75
CA ARG A 127 -0.64 -5.85 10.74
C ARG A 127 -1.14 -7.30 10.74
N ILE A 128 -1.61 -7.80 9.59
CA ILE A 128 -2.11 -9.17 9.48
C ILE A 128 -0.97 -10.20 9.40
N GLY A 129 0.25 -9.76 9.07
CA GLY A 129 1.41 -10.63 8.88
C GLY A 129 1.65 -11.54 10.07
N GLU A 130 1.74 -12.85 9.81
CA GLU A 130 1.92 -13.95 10.78
C GLU A 130 0.82 -14.06 11.86
N LYS A 131 -0.26 -13.26 11.79
CA LYS A 131 -1.40 -13.36 12.71
C LYS A 131 -2.23 -14.63 12.48
N TYR A 132 -2.27 -15.09 11.23
CA TYR A 132 -2.94 -16.32 10.80
C TYR A 132 -1.96 -17.17 9.99
N SER A 133 -2.09 -18.49 10.08
CA SER A 133 -1.27 -19.41 9.27
C SER A 133 -1.60 -19.28 7.79
N ASP A 134 -0.65 -19.69 6.94
CA ASP A 134 -0.86 -19.75 5.50
C ASP A 134 -2.09 -20.61 5.13
N ASP A 135 -2.26 -21.79 5.76
CA ASP A 135 -3.46 -22.63 5.60
C ASP A 135 -4.75 -21.90 5.95
N TRP A 136 -4.76 -21.11 7.03
CA TRP A 136 -5.93 -20.31 7.38
C TRP A 136 -6.20 -19.27 6.31
N GLN A 137 -5.18 -18.57 5.81
CA GLN A 137 -5.32 -17.56 4.76
C GLN A 137 -5.89 -18.18 3.48
N VAL A 138 -5.33 -19.31 3.04
CA VAL A 138 -5.81 -20.05 1.86
C VAL A 138 -7.25 -20.47 2.04
N ARG A 139 -7.60 -21.12 3.15
CA ARG A 139 -8.97 -21.60 3.40
C ARG A 139 -9.96 -20.45 3.52
N HIS A 140 -9.56 -19.34 4.15
CA HIS A 140 -10.37 -18.14 4.24
C HIS A 140 -10.59 -17.50 2.86
N LEU A 141 -9.57 -17.41 2.02
CA LEU A 141 -9.70 -16.87 0.65
C LEU A 141 -10.56 -17.77 -0.23
N VAL A 142 -10.46 -19.09 -0.09
CA VAL A 142 -11.26 -20.07 -0.85
C VAL A 142 -12.73 -20.00 -0.49
N ASP A 143 -13.06 -20.04 0.81
CA ASP A 143 -14.44 -19.89 1.28
C ASP A 143 -14.48 -19.17 2.64
N PRO A 144 -14.62 -17.83 2.63
CA PRO A 144 -14.62 -17.06 3.87
C PRO A 144 -15.69 -17.50 4.86
N ARG A 145 -16.86 -17.95 4.36
CA ARG A 145 -17.98 -18.39 5.20
C ARG A 145 -17.75 -19.75 5.85
N ALA A 146 -16.80 -20.56 5.35
CA ALA A 146 -16.45 -21.82 5.98
C ALA A 146 -15.69 -21.63 7.30
N LEU A 147 -14.98 -20.50 7.47
CA LEU A 147 -14.25 -20.16 8.69
C LEU A 147 -14.95 -19.08 9.52
N VAL A 148 -15.60 -18.12 8.86
CA VAL A 148 -16.33 -17.01 9.48
C VAL A 148 -17.73 -16.96 8.85
N PRO A 149 -18.74 -17.66 9.40
CA PRO A 149 -20.06 -17.82 8.79
C PRO A 149 -20.75 -16.51 8.38
N GLU A 150 -20.51 -15.44 9.13
CA GLU A 150 -21.06 -14.10 8.93
C GLU A 150 -20.27 -13.26 7.91
N SER A 151 -19.19 -13.81 7.33
CA SER A 151 -18.35 -13.10 6.38
C SER A 151 -19.11 -12.72 5.11
N VAL A 152 -19.01 -11.44 4.75
CA VAL A 152 -19.51 -10.88 3.49
C VAL A 152 -18.45 -10.88 2.38
N MET A 153 -17.26 -11.41 2.66
CA MET A 153 -16.16 -11.45 1.70
C MET A 153 -16.47 -12.41 0.53
N PRO A 154 -16.16 -12.03 -0.72
CA PRO A 154 -16.24 -12.93 -1.87
C PRO A 154 -15.30 -14.13 -1.73
N HIS A 155 -15.56 -15.19 -2.51
CA HIS A 155 -14.66 -16.34 -2.61
C HIS A 155 -13.62 -16.08 -3.71
N TYR A 156 -12.39 -16.53 -3.50
CA TYR A 156 -11.24 -16.39 -4.41
C TYR A 156 -10.59 -17.75 -4.71
N ALA A 157 -11.38 -18.82 -4.71
CA ALA A 157 -10.90 -20.18 -4.94
C ALA A 157 -10.16 -20.36 -6.28
N SER A 158 -10.48 -19.57 -7.31
CA SER A 158 -9.80 -19.62 -8.60
C SER A 158 -8.31 -19.31 -8.55
N LEU A 159 -7.84 -18.60 -7.51
CA LEU A 159 -6.42 -18.28 -7.34
C LEU A 159 -5.57 -19.54 -7.07
N LEU A 160 -6.17 -20.64 -6.60
CA LEU A 160 -5.49 -21.93 -6.43
C LEU A 160 -5.13 -22.62 -7.75
N ASP A 161 -5.90 -22.34 -8.82
CA ASP A 161 -5.71 -22.94 -10.13
C ASP A 161 -4.96 -22.00 -11.08
N ALA A 162 -4.98 -20.70 -10.80
CA ALA A 162 -4.29 -19.69 -11.59
C ALA A 162 -2.78 -19.76 -11.35
N LYS A 163 -2.02 -20.03 -12.41
CA LYS A 163 -0.55 -19.98 -12.39
C LYS A 163 -0.09 -18.53 -12.33
N LEU A 164 0.90 -18.26 -11.48
CA LEU A 164 1.53 -16.96 -11.46
C LEU A 164 2.30 -16.72 -12.77
N ARG A 165 2.15 -15.51 -13.33
CA ARG A 165 2.95 -15.07 -14.47
C ARG A 165 4.31 -14.60 -13.96
N LEU A 166 5.37 -15.30 -14.35
CA LEU A 166 6.72 -15.11 -13.81
C LEU A 166 7.63 -14.32 -14.75
N ASP A 167 7.34 -14.36 -16.06
CA ASP A 167 8.15 -13.79 -17.14
C ASP A 167 8.16 -12.25 -17.15
N ASP A 168 7.18 -11.60 -16.54
CA ASP A 168 7.08 -10.14 -16.45
C ASP A 168 7.55 -9.57 -15.10
N LEU A 169 7.97 -10.41 -14.15
CA LEU A 169 8.44 -9.94 -12.84
C LEU A 169 9.67 -9.03 -12.93
N PRO A 170 10.70 -9.32 -13.76
CA PRO A 170 11.84 -8.41 -13.92
C PRO A 170 11.41 -6.99 -14.38
N ASP A 171 10.52 -6.91 -15.37
CA ASP A 171 10.03 -5.63 -15.90
C ASP A 171 9.22 -4.84 -14.84
N ARG A 172 8.47 -5.54 -13.99
CA ARG A 172 7.73 -4.93 -12.87
C ARG A 172 8.67 -4.33 -11.83
N LEU A 173 9.70 -5.06 -11.42
CA LEU A 173 10.69 -4.53 -10.47
C LEU A 173 11.48 -3.38 -11.07
N TRP A 174 11.82 -3.46 -12.36
CA TRP A 174 12.44 -2.35 -13.09
C TRP A 174 11.54 -1.10 -13.08
N ALA A 175 10.23 -1.25 -13.29
CA ALA A 175 9.30 -0.13 -13.25
C ALA A 175 9.19 0.49 -11.85
N LEU A 176 9.19 -0.33 -10.79
CA LEU A 176 9.24 0.14 -9.41
C LEU A 176 10.57 0.87 -9.10
N ARG A 177 11.68 0.36 -9.64
CA ARG A 177 12.97 1.04 -9.55
C ARG A 177 12.96 2.41 -10.22
N ALA A 178 12.30 2.53 -11.37
CA ALA A 178 12.18 3.79 -12.08
C ALA A 178 11.42 4.87 -11.27
N VAL A 179 10.57 4.47 -10.31
CA VAL A 179 9.85 5.39 -9.41
C VAL A 179 10.48 5.53 -8.02
N GLY A 180 11.64 4.92 -7.78
CA GLY A 180 12.46 5.15 -6.59
C GLY A 180 12.61 3.96 -5.63
N VAL A 181 11.98 2.81 -5.88
CA VAL A 181 12.17 1.62 -5.04
C VAL A 181 13.57 1.04 -5.29
N PRO A 182 14.43 0.85 -4.27
CA PRO A 182 15.86 0.58 -4.48
C PRO A 182 16.19 -0.88 -4.81
N TYR A 183 15.49 -1.49 -5.78
CA TYR A 183 15.83 -2.81 -6.30
C TYR A 183 17.20 -2.80 -7.01
N SER A 184 18.06 -3.76 -6.69
CA SER A 184 19.35 -3.95 -7.36
C SER A 184 19.20 -4.61 -8.74
N ASP A 185 20.24 -4.54 -9.58
CA ASP A 185 20.27 -5.28 -10.84
C ASP A 185 20.16 -6.80 -10.60
N ASP A 186 20.79 -7.32 -9.55
CA ASP A 186 20.73 -8.74 -9.17
C ASP A 186 19.31 -9.19 -8.80
N MET A 187 18.56 -8.35 -8.07
CA MET A 187 17.15 -8.59 -7.74
C MET A 187 16.26 -8.62 -8.98
N ILE A 188 16.52 -7.74 -9.94
CA ILE A 188 15.73 -7.67 -11.19
C ILE A 188 16.06 -8.87 -12.07
N GLU A 189 17.34 -9.22 -12.23
CA GLU A 189 17.79 -10.35 -13.04
C GLU A 189 17.22 -11.68 -12.54
N HIS A 190 17.16 -11.87 -11.22
CA HIS A 190 16.68 -13.10 -10.60
C HIS A 190 15.20 -13.07 -10.17
N ALA A 191 14.44 -12.02 -10.52
CA ALA A 191 13.09 -11.82 -10.00
C ALA A 191 12.16 -13.02 -10.19
N SER A 192 12.23 -13.67 -11.36
CA SER A 192 11.44 -14.86 -11.67
C SER A 192 11.87 -16.08 -10.84
N ASP A 193 13.17 -16.30 -10.70
CA ASP A 193 13.71 -17.41 -9.91
C ASP A 193 13.44 -17.20 -8.41
N ASP A 194 13.50 -15.96 -7.93
CA ASP A 194 13.21 -15.61 -6.55
C ASP A 194 11.75 -15.86 -6.18
N ALA A 195 10.81 -15.53 -7.08
CA ALA A 195 9.40 -15.84 -6.83
C ALA A 195 9.16 -17.35 -6.71
N VAL A 196 9.84 -18.15 -7.54
CA VAL A 196 9.79 -19.62 -7.46
C VAL A 196 10.47 -20.11 -6.19
N GLY A 197 11.67 -19.64 -5.90
CA GLY A 197 12.45 -20.03 -4.72
C GLY A 197 11.70 -19.74 -3.43
N GLN A 198 10.98 -18.61 -3.35
CA GLN A 198 10.25 -18.24 -2.15
C GLN A 198 9.04 -19.15 -1.88
N ALA A 199 8.32 -19.57 -2.92
CA ALA A 199 7.19 -20.50 -2.80
C ALA A 199 7.62 -21.98 -2.72
N GLN A 200 8.84 -22.30 -3.14
CA GLN A 200 9.38 -23.67 -3.21
C GLN A 200 10.64 -23.79 -2.34
N PRO A 201 10.50 -23.98 -1.02
CA PRO A 201 11.61 -23.96 -0.07
C PRO A 201 12.65 -25.07 -0.32
N ASP A 202 12.24 -26.18 -0.93
CA ASP A 202 13.12 -27.31 -1.24
C ASP A 202 13.85 -27.16 -2.60
N SER A 203 13.68 -26.03 -3.29
CA SER A 203 14.33 -25.79 -4.57
C SER A 203 15.70 -25.16 -4.42
N ASP A 204 16.62 -25.43 -5.35
CA ASP A 204 17.95 -24.81 -5.41
C ASP A 204 17.91 -23.27 -5.56
N ARG A 205 16.71 -22.68 -5.78
CA ARG A 205 16.49 -21.24 -5.90
C ARG A 205 16.22 -20.54 -4.56
N ALA A 206 15.83 -21.29 -3.52
CA ALA A 206 15.41 -20.74 -2.23
C ALA A 206 16.52 -19.92 -1.54
N ASP A 207 17.76 -20.40 -1.58
CA ASP A 207 18.92 -19.74 -0.96
C ASP A 207 19.17 -18.33 -1.55
N GLY A 208 18.93 -18.18 -2.85
CA GLY A 208 19.08 -16.90 -3.55
C GLY A 208 18.14 -15.82 -3.00
N VAL A 209 16.92 -16.20 -2.63
CA VAL A 209 15.92 -15.28 -2.08
C VAL A 209 16.41 -14.66 -0.77
N ILE A 210 16.88 -15.49 0.16
CA ILE A 210 17.37 -15.04 1.46
C ILE A 210 18.59 -14.14 1.29
N SER A 211 19.50 -14.49 0.37
CA SER A 211 20.69 -13.67 0.11
C SER A 211 20.38 -12.26 -0.40
N ARG A 212 19.30 -12.10 -1.19
CA ARG A 212 18.89 -10.82 -1.77
C ARG A 212 17.98 -10.01 -0.86
N TYR A 213 17.00 -10.65 -0.23
CA TYR A 213 15.94 -9.96 0.53
C TYR A 213 16.11 -10.05 2.05
N GLY A 214 17.07 -10.82 2.53
CA GLY A 214 17.44 -10.95 3.94
C GLY A 214 16.75 -12.09 4.68
N ASP A 215 17.30 -12.44 5.84
CA ASP A 215 16.92 -13.60 6.68
C ASP A 215 15.48 -13.58 7.19
N ALA A 216 14.87 -12.40 7.27
CA ALA A 216 13.47 -12.25 7.68
C ALA A 216 12.46 -12.64 6.58
N THR A 217 12.94 -12.93 5.37
CA THR A 217 12.10 -13.29 4.22
C THR A 217 11.51 -14.69 4.42
N ALA A 218 10.18 -14.77 4.40
CA ALA A 218 9.48 -16.04 4.49
C ALA A 218 9.68 -16.84 3.19
N VAL A 219 10.28 -18.03 3.31
CA VAL A 219 10.45 -19.00 2.22
C VAL A 219 9.76 -20.29 2.62
N ARG A 220 8.62 -20.60 2.00
CA ARG A 220 7.74 -21.74 2.34
C ARG A 220 6.65 -21.94 1.30
N MET A 221 5.97 -23.08 1.37
CA MET A 221 4.78 -23.36 0.56
C MET A 221 3.58 -22.60 1.12
N PHE A 222 3.21 -21.49 0.49
CA PHE A 222 2.13 -20.62 0.98
C PHE A 222 0.73 -21.19 0.69
N ASP A 223 0.52 -21.84 -0.45
CA ASP A 223 -0.74 -22.50 -0.78
C ASP A 223 -0.79 -24.00 -0.42
N GLY A 224 0.30 -24.52 0.16
CA GLY A 224 0.47 -25.93 0.53
C GLY A 224 0.85 -26.85 -0.64
N ARG A 225 1.14 -26.31 -1.83
CA ARG A 225 1.56 -27.06 -3.00
C ARG A 225 2.99 -26.70 -3.39
N SER A 226 3.68 -27.66 -3.99
CA SER A 226 5.04 -27.48 -4.53
C SER A 226 5.12 -27.69 -6.04
N ASP A 227 4.02 -28.07 -6.70
CA ASP A 227 4.03 -28.45 -8.11
C ASP A 227 4.03 -27.26 -9.08
N ARG A 228 3.67 -26.07 -8.61
CA ARG A 228 3.63 -24.81 -9.37
C ARG A 228 3.58 -23.64 -8.39
N VAL A 229 3.92 -22.44 -8.86
CA VAL A 229 3.64 -21.19 -8.15
C VAL A 229 2.29 -20.65 -8.61
N THR A 230 1.39 -20.39 -7.68
CA THR A 230 0.03 -19.91 -7.97
C THR A 230 -0.14 -18.44 -7.63
N GLU A 231 -1.23 -17.85 -8.10
CA GLU A 231 -1.66 -16.54 -7.63
C GLU A 231 -2.06 -16.56 -6.14
N MET A 232 -2.50 -17.72 -5.62
CA MET A 232 -2.74 -17.91 -4.19
C MET A 232 -1.44 -17.81 -3.39
N ASP A 233 -0.35 -18.45 -3.84
CA ASP A 233 0.96 -18.32 -3.19
C ASP A 233 1.38 -16.86 -3.06
N ALA A 234 1.27 -16.13 -4.18
CA ALA A 234 1.64 -14.71 -4.24
C ALA A 234 0.80 -13.88 -3.26
N LEU A 235 -0.53 -14.02 -3.31
CA LEU A 235 -1.44 -13.26 -2.44
C LEU A 235 -1.19 -13.57 -0.96
N VAL A 236 -0.99 -14.83 -0.59
CA VAL A 236 -0.71 -15.21 0.79
C VAL A 236 0.66 -14.69 1.23
N ALA A 237 1.70 -14.78 0.38
CA ALA A 237 3.02 -14.20 0.67
C ALA A 237 2.91 -12.69 0.96
N TYR A 238 2.14 -11.95 0.14
CA TYR A 238 1.86 -10.53 0.38
C TYR A 238 1.15 -10.28 1.72
N LEU A 239 0.10 -11.04 2.03
CA LEU A 239 -0.61 -10.88 3.30
C LEU A 239 0.29 -11.17 4.50
N GLN A 240 1.22 -12.13 4.38
CA GLN A 240 2.13 -12.51 5.46
C GLN A 240 3.20 -11.45 5.74
N ILE A 241 3.56 -10.61 4.76
CA ILE A 241 4.53 -9.52 4.96
C ILE A 241 3.91 -8.21 5.48
N LEU A 242 2.57 -8.07 5.46
CA LEU A 242 1.92 -6.83 5.91
C LEU A 242 2.22 -6.50 7.38
N GLY A 243 2.90 -5.37 7.58
CA GLY A 243 3.35 -4.88 8.89
C GLY A 243 4.67 -5.46 9.37
N ARG A 244 5.43 -6.11 8.48
CA ARG A 244 6.71 -6.79 8.80
C ARG A 244 7.87 -6.39 7.89
N LEU A 245 7.72 -5.34 7.07
CA LEU A 245 8.85 -4.77 6.31
C LEU A 245 9.81 -3.98 7.22
N THR A 246 9.34 -3.57 8.39
CA THR A 246 10.07 -2.81 9.40
C THR A 246 9.53 -3.14 10.79
N ASP A 247 10.42 -3.13 11.79
CA ASP A 247 10.04 -3.24 13.21
C ASP A 247 9.84 -1.87 13.87
N LEU A 248 10.04 -0.76 13.14
CA LEU A 248 9.98 0.60 13.68
C LEU A 248 8.68 0.93 14.42
N PRO A 249 7.47 0.52 13.96
CA PRO A 249 6.24 0.77 14.71
C PRO A 249 6.26 0.13 16.11
N ALA A 250 6.77 -1.09 16.23
CA ALA A 250 6.87 -1.78 17.52
C ALA A 250 7.93 -1.12 18.45
N GLN A 251 9.00 -0.56 17.87
CA GLN A 251 10.04 0.15 18.61
C GLN A 251 9.56 1.50 19.15
N LEU A 252 8.84 2.28 18.33
CA LEU A 252 8.33 3.60 18.71
C LEU A 252 7.08 3.53 19.60
N GLN A 253 6.33 2.43 19.51
CA GLN A 253 5.06 2.24 20.19
C GLN A 253 5.05 0.92 20.97
N PRO A 254 5.93 0.73 21.97
CA PRO A 254 5.96 -0.50 22.74
C PRO A 254 4.60 -0.71 23.40
N LEU A 255 3.93 -1.80 23.03
CA LEU A 255 2.68 -2.19 23.66
C LEU A 255 2.95 -2.43 25.15
N ALA A 256 2.10 -1.90 26.02
CA ALA A 256 2.21 -2.15 27.45
C ALA A 256 2.17 -3.67 27.67
N LYS A 257 3.20 -4.21 28.33
CA LYS A 257 3.18 -5.61 28.76
C LYS A 257 2.02 -5.76 29.76
N GLU A 258 1.01 -6.55 29.40
CA GLU A 258 0.03 -7.07 30.36
C GLU A 258 0.68 -8.09 31.30
#